data_AF-A0AAQ3U3Q1-F1
#
_entry.id   AF-A0AAQ3U3Q1-F1
#
_cell.length_a   1.000
_cell.length_b   1.000
_cell.length_c   1.000
_cell.angle_alpha   90.00
_cell.angle_beta   90.00
_cell.angle_gamma   90.00
#
_symmetry.space_group_name_H-M   'P 1'
#
loop_
_entity.id
_entity.type
_entity.pdbx_description
1 polymer ?
#
loop_
_entity_poly.entity_id
_entity_poly.type
_entity_poly.pdbx_seq_one_letter_code
_entity_poly.pdbx_strand_id
1 'polypeptide(L)'
;MEFFPDRAHVRLFNLVREMYLFADEDGDGVCLSTRREALNTAWLVHRIVRGGVDFVLLHNATNSRYLSSTFLPPAFGNHFNRAVQEIYCHHGQEQVAWLVEGVGDHVVRLRHVTNRFLRATSRYFRWHNLVSIDADHRLSTMMYWEVQSIPLRSERPILPYPSEFPVVGLRTVSYVQAENLEDINLEAMRCFVFSGRSVFQLRYEMAFRLQIYDYLAITLCVRAGMLGRWIPLITDLPRNEGFLTILVLPSASPAALALQYPDVDAL
;
A
#
# COMPACT_ATOMS: atom_id res chain seq x y z
N MET A 1 13.44 16.74 -2.31
CA MET A 1 12.86 15.48 -1.80
C MET A 1 12.35 15.60 -0.36
N GLU A 2 12.19 16.82 0.15
CA GLU A 2 11.80 17.09 1.54
C GLU A 2 10.36 16.64 1.87
N PHE A 3 9.47 16.62 0.87
CA PHE A 3 8.07 16.19 1.04
C PHE A 3 7.87 14.67 1.16
N PHE A 4 8.91 13.87 0.91
CA PHE A 4 8.85 12.40 0.99
C PHE A 4 10.00 11.87 1.87
N PRO A 5 9.95 12.07 3.19
CA PRO A 5 10.90 11.43 4.10
C PRO A 5 10.75 9.91 4.02
N ASP A 6 11.86 9.16 4.09
CA ASP A 6 11.77 7.70 4.10
C ASP A 6 10.99 7.24 5.34
N ARG A 7 10.12 6.24 5.18
CA ARG A 7 9.22 5.73 6.23
C ARG A 7 8.14 6.70 6.72
N ALA A 8 7.97 7.85 6.07
CA ALA A 8 6.84 8.73 6.36
C ALA A 8 5.56 8.21 5.71
N HIS A 9 4.41 8.42 6.37
CA HIS A 9 3.11 8.21 5.75
C HIS A 9 2.61 9.52 5.15
N VAL A 10 2.14 9.46 3.90
CA VAL A 10 1.62 10.62 3.18
C VAL A 10 0.30 10.30 2.50
N ARG A 11 -0.48 11.34 2.22
CA ARG A 11 -1.60 11.33 1.29
C ARG A 11 -1.25 12.19 0.09
N LEU A 12 -1.82 11.84 -1.05
CA LEU A 12 -1.71 12.61 -2.27
C LEU A 12 -3.09 13.15 -2.62
N PHE A 13 -3.26 14.46 -2.50
CA PHE A 13 -4.50 15.15 -2.79
C PHE A 13 -4.42 15.83 -4.16
N ASN A 14 -5.41 15.59 -5.02
CA ASN A 14 -5.49 16.23 -6.32
C ASN A 14 -6.30 17.51 -6.22
N LEU A 15 -5.63 18.66 -6.35
CA LEU A 15 -6.24 19.99 -6.22
C LEU A 15 -7.39 20.26 -7.19
N VAL A 16 -7.38 19.64 -8.38
CA VAL A 16 -8.38 19.90 -9.42
C VAL A 16 -9.62 19.03 -9.24
N ARG A 17 -9.44 17.79 -8.76
CA ARG A 17 -10.55 16.86 -8.49
C ARG A 17 -11.10 16.97 -7.08
N GLU A 18 -10.33 17.61 -6.19
CA GLU A 18 -10.58 17.68 -4.75
C GLU A 18 -10.74 16.29 -4.14
N MET A 19 -9.86 15.36 -4.54
CA MET A 19 -9.91 13.95 -4.14
C MET A 19 -8.51 13.41 -3.87
N TYR A 20 -8.45 12.41 -2.99
CA TYR A 20 -7.24 11.71 -2.60
C TYR A 20 -6.96 10.51 -3.50
N LEU A 21 -5.68 10.22 -3.70
CA LEU A 21 -5.22 8.96 -4.27
C LEU A 21 -5.61 7.81 -3.32
N PHE A 22 -6.45 6.92 -3.82
CA PHE A 22 -7.05 5.84 -3.05
C PHE A 22 -6.66 4.49 -3.64
N ALA A 23 -6.10 3.62 -2.82
CA ALA A 23 -5.86 2.23 -3.18
C ALA A 23 -7.16 1.42 -3.08
N ASP A 24 -7.62 0.86 -4.19
CA ASP A 24 -8.88 0.15 -4.24
C ASP A 24 -8.85 -1.14 -3.39
N GLU A 25 -10.01 -1.53 -2.87
CA GLU A 25 -10.18 -2.68 -1.99
C GLU A 25 -9.95 -4.01 -2.70
N ASP A 26 -9.95 -4.02 -4.03
CA ASP A 26 -9.55 -5.17 -4.86
C ASP A 26 -8.06 -5.55 -4.71
N GLY A 27 -7.24 -4.63 -4.20
CA GLY A 27 -5.79 -4.80 -4.09
C GLY A 27 -5.06 -4.79 -5.43
N ASP A 28 -5.68 -4.24 -6.47
CA ASP A 28 -5.10 -4.07 -7.81
C ASP A 28 -5.33 -2.64 -8.33
N GLY A 29 -6.56 -2.12 -8.26
CA GLY A 29 -6.89 -0.80 -8.76
C GLY A 29 -6.35 0.35 -7.91
N VAL A 30 -6.10 1.49 -8.55
CA VAL A 30 -5.97 2.80 -7.90
C VAL A 30 -7.02 3.74 -8.46
N CYS A 31 -7.67 4.50 -7.58
CA CYS A 31 -8.75 5.42 -7.91
C CYS A 31 -8.64 6.71 -7.07
N LEU A 32 -9.59 7.62 -7.27
CA LEU A 32 -9.75 8.85 -6.51
C LEU A 32 -10.91 8.70 -5.54
N SER A 33 -10.75 9.18 -4.31
CA SER A 33 -11.80 9.17 -3.31
C SER A 33 -11.85 10.49 -2.54
N THR A 34 -13.04 10.89 -2.10
CA THR A 34 -13.23 12.01 -1.18
C THR A 34 -12.97 11.61 0.29
N ARG A 35 -12.77 10.31 0.56
CA ARG A 35 -12.59 9.76 1.93
C ARG A 35 -11.18 10.02 2.47
N ARG A 36 -10.94 11.21 3.02
CA ARG A 36 -9.65 11.59 3.66
C ARG A 36 -9.22 10.60 4.75
N GLU A 37 -10.14 10.20 5.61
CA GLU A 37 -9.88 9.38 6.81
C GLU A 37 -9.72 7.88 6.50
N ALA A 38 -9.83 7.47 5.23
CA ALA A 38 -9.65 6.07 4.87
C ALA A 38 -8.17 5.69 4.85
N LEU A 39 -7.82 4.56 5.49
CA LEU A 39 -6.45 4.02 5.49
C LEU A 39 -5.90 3.73 4.08
N ASN A 40 -6.79 3.40 3.14
CA ASN A 40 -6.46 3.22 1.73
C ASN A 40 -5.91 4.49 1.02
N THR A 41 -6.00 5.66 1.66
CA THR A 41 -5.37 6.90 1.19
C THR A 41 -3.97 7.11 1.74
N ALA A 42 -3.55 6.29 2.71
CA ALA A 42 -2.25 6.38 3.34
C ALA A 42 -1.20 5.57 2.57
N TRP A 43 -0.17 6.27 2.11
CA TRP A 43 0.95 5.70 1.38
C TRP A 43 2.22 5.87 2.20
N LEU A 44 2.90 4.76 2.48
CA LEU A 44 4.21 4.75 3.12
C LEU A 44 5.29 4.98 2.06
N VAL A 45 6.17 5.92 2.37
CA VAL A 45 7.29 6.30 1.52
C VAL A 45 8.45 5.32 1.69
N HIS A 46 8.89 4.74 0.58
CA HIS A 46 10.09 3.92 0.48
C HIS A 46 11.05 4.56 -0.52
N ARG A 47 12.13 5.17 -0.01
CA ARG A 47 13.17 5.79 -0.85
C ARG A 47 14.20 4.76 -1.29
N ILE A 48 14.60 4.83 -2.56
CA ILE A 48 15.71 4.05 -3.10
C ILE A 48 16.57 4.92 -4.02
N VAL A 49 17.81 4.53 -4.23
CA VAL A 49 18.71 5.18 -5.20
C VAL A 49 19.07 4.16 -6.29
N ARG A 50 18.88 4.52 -7.56
CA ARG A 50 19.25 3.69 -8.72
C ARG A 50 20.07 4.53 -9.69
N GLY A 51 21.30 4.08 -9.98
CA GLY A 51 22.19 4.78 -10.92
C GLY A 51 22.48 6.25 -10.53
N GLY A 52 22.51 6.56 -9.23
CA GLY A 52 22.70 7.93 -8.72
C GLY A 52 21.46 8.81 -8.75
N VAL A 53 20.31 8.27 -9.18
CA VAL A 53 19.02 8.96 -9.16
C VAL A 53 18.17 8.43 -8.01
N ASP A 54 17.65 9.34 -7.20
CA ASP A 54 16.74 9.03 -6.12
C ASP A 54 15.31 8.81 -6.64
N PHE A 55 14.72 7.68 -6.28
CA PHE A 55 13.34 7.32 -6.59
C PHE A 55 12.54 7.14 -5.30
N VAL A 56 11.24 7.43 -5.41
CA VAL A 56 10.25 7.16 -4.37
C VAL A 56 9.35 6.01 -4.82
N LEU A 57 9.20 5.03 -3.96
CA LEU A 57 8.22 3.97 -4.05
C LEU A 57 7.15 4.27 -3.01
N LEU A 58 5.90 4.20 -3.41
CA LEU A 58 4.76 4.43 -2.53
C LEU A 58 4.06 3.11 -2.33
N HIS A 59 4.02 2.61 -1.09
CA HIS A 59 3.23 1.42 -0.80
C HIS A 59 2.09 1.71 0.15
N ASN A 60 0.96 1.08 -0.11
CA ASN A 60 -0.26 1.29 0.64
C ASN A 60 -0.13 0.72 2.07
N ALA A 61 -0.61 1.49 3.06
CA ALA A 61 -0.64 1.11 4.46
C ALA A 61 -1.59 -0.05 4.79
N THR A 62 -2.51 -0.44 3.89
CA THR A 62 -3.46 -1.54 4.15
C THR A 62 -2.93 -2.91 3.72
N ASN A 63 -2.20 -2.99 2.61
CA ASN A 63 -1.85 -4.26 1.96
C ASN A 63 -0.37 -4.36 1.53
N SER A 64 0.46 -3.36 1.86
CA SER A 64 1.88 -3.27 1.51
C SER A 64 2.18 -3.19 0.00
N ARG A 65 1.19 -3.16 -0.88
CA ARG A 65 1.39 -3.13 -2.34
C ARG A 65 1.81 -1.75 -2.79
N TYR A 66 2.60 -1.70 -3.85
CA TYR A 66 3.23 -0.51 -4.39
C TYR A 66 2.40 0.10 -5.52
N LEU A 67 2.32 1.43 -5.53
CA LEU A 67 1.79 2.19 -6.66
C LEU A 67 2.67 1.92 -7.89
N SER A 68 2.07 1.36 -8.93
CA SER A 68 2.76 0.89 -10.14
C SER A 68 2.05 1.35 -11.40
N SER A 69 2.78 1.37 -12.51
CA SER A 69 2.23 1.50 -13.86
C SER A 69 1.85 0.14 -14.43
N THR A 70 0.68 0.02 -15.07
CA THR A 70 0.37 -1.17 -15.86
C THR A 70 1.30 -1.28 -17.08
N PHE A 71 1.79 -2.50 -17.38
CA PHE A 71 2.64 -2.81 -18.56
C PHE A 71 1.87 -3.50 -19.70
N LEU A 72 0.56 -3.34 -19.84
CA LEU A 72 -0.15 -4.01 -20.93
C LEU A 72 0.07 -3.26 -22.26
N PRO A 73 0.66 -3.89 -23.29
CA PRO A 73 0.76 -3.29 -24.62
C PRO A 73 -0.63 -3.02 -25.20
N PRO A 74 -0.78 -2.03 -26.10
CA PRO A 74 -2.06 -1.54 -26.61
C PRO A 74 -2.90 -2.55 -27.45
N ALA A 75 -2.54 -3.83 -27.47
CA ALA A 75 -3.24 -4.88 -28.22
C ALA A 75 -4.58 -5.33 -27.58
N PHE A 76 -4.80 -5.02 -26.30
CA PHE A 76 -6.07 -5.26 -25.62
C PHE A 76 -6.77 -3.92 -25.39
N GLY A 77 -7.90 -3.72 -26.07
CA GLY A 77 -8.61 -2.44 -26.14
C GLY A 77 -8.78 -1.72 -24.79
N ASN A 78 -8.68 -0.39 -24.84
CA ASN A 78 -9.00 0.56 -23.76
C ASN A 78 -8.40 0.33 -22.36
N HIS A 79 -7.37 -0.52 -22.19
CA HIS A 79 -6.52 -0.50 -21.01
C HIS A 79 -5.46 0.59 -21.17
N PHE A 80 -5.93 1.85 -21.12
CA PHE A 80 -5.09 3.03 -20.98
C PHE A 80 -4.07 2.81 -19.86
N ASN A 81 -2.84 3.29 -20.03
CA ASN A 81 -1.80 3.36 -19.00
C ASN A 81 -2.41 3.74 -17.64
N ARG A 82 -2.69 2.76 -16.78
CA ARG A 82 -3.42 2.95 -15.52
C ARG A 82 -2.43 2.83 -14.37
N ALA A 83 -2.72 3.54 -13.30
CA ALA A 83 -2.08 3.28 -12.01
C ALA A 83 -2.73 2.06 -11.34
N VAL A 84 -1.90 1.11 -10.92
CA VAL A 84 -2.28 -0.16 -10.28
C VAL A 84 -1.46 -0.38 -9.01
N GLN A 85 -1.79 -1.43 -8.26
CA GLN A 85 -1.11 -1.88 -7.04
C GLN A 85 -0.35 -3.18 -7.32
N GLU A 86 0.97 -3.14 -7.23
CA GLU A 86 1.83 -4.29 -7.57
C GLU A 86 2.72 -4.70 -6.39
N ILE A 87 3.26 -5.93 -6.46
CA ILE A 87 4.25 -6.43 -5.50
C ILE A 87 5.67 -5.99 -5.90
N TYR A 88 6.53 -5.73 -4.92
CA TYR A 88 7.93 -5.36 -5.17
C TYR A 88 8.85 -6.54 -4.86
N CYS A 89 9.39 -7.17 -5.90
CA CYS A 89 10.17 -8.40 -5.88
C CYS A 89 11.58 -8.25 -6.44
N HIS A 90 11.84 -7.30 -7.35
CA HIS A 90 13.17 -7.14 -7.95
C HIS A 90 13.58 -5.66 -8.08
N HIS A 91 14.86 -5.38 -7.84
CA HIS A 91 15.43 -4.03 -7.92
C HIS A 91 15.34 -3.41 -9.31
N GLY A 92 15.11 -4.21 -10.35
CA GLY A 92 14.86 -3.76 -11.72
C GLY A 92 13.40 -3.39 -12.03
N GLN A 93 12.46 -3.49 -11.08
CA GLN A 93 11.08 -3.05 -11.31
C GLN A 93 11.03 -1.55 -11.39
N GLU A 94 11.01 -1.04 -12.60
CA GLU A 94 10.85 0.38 -12.86
C GLU A 94 9.39 0.82 -12.76
N GLN A 95 8.43 -0.10 -12.88
CA GLN A 95 7.00 0.21 -12.88
C GLN A 95 6.53 0.84 -11.56
N VAL A 96 7.18 0.47 -10.45
CA VAL A 96 6.87 0.96 -9.09
C VAL A 96 7.66 2.22 -8.70
N ALA A 97 8.61 2.65 -9.54
CA ALA A 97 9.56 3.71 -9.21
C ALA A 97 9.09 5.07 -9.77
N TRP A 98 8.99 6.06 -8.88
CA TRP A 98 8.53 7.40 -9.22
C TRP A 98 9.60 8.44 -8.92
N LEU A 99 9.87 9.31 -9.88
CA LEU A 99 10.65 10.51 -9.67
C LEU A 99 9.72 11.64 -9.21
N VAL A 100 10.09 12.30 -8.12
CA VAL A 100 9.31 13.42 -7.56
C VAL A 100 9.83 14.73 -8.12
N GLU A 101 8.98 15.46 -8.83
CA GLU A 101 9.26 16.81 -9.31
C GLU A 101 8.43 17.82 -8.51
N GLY A 102 9.09 18.70 -7.77
CA GLY A 102 8.42 19.79 -7.05
C GLY A 102 7.94 20.87 -8.02
N VAL A 103 6.68 21.27 -7.90
CA VAL A 103 6.08 22.35 -8.71
C VAL A 103 5.78 23.57 -7.84
N GLY A 104 5.50 23.38 -6.56
CA GLY A 104 5.24 24.46 -5.61
C GLY A 104 5.38 23.97 -4.17
N ASP A 105 4.84 24.74 -3.23
CA ASP A 105 4.86 24.38 -1.82
C ASP A 105 3.97 23.16 -1.57
N HIS A 106 4.56 22.06 -1.08
CA HIS A 106 3.92 20.75 -0.91
C HIS A 106 3.26 20.16 -2.18
N VAL A 107 3.41 20.76 -3.36
CA VAL A 107 2.79 20.29 -4.61
C VAL A 107 3.85 19.67 -5.52
N VAL A 108 3.58 18.43 -5.93
CA VAL A 108 4.50 17.63 -6.73
C VAL A 108 3.84 17.03 -7.97
N ARG A 109 4.68 16.62 -8.92
CA ARG A 109 4.37 15.67 -9.98
C ARG A 109 5.15 14.38 -9.74
N LEU A 110 4.49 13.26 -9.95
CA LEU A 110 5.11 11.94 -9.89
C LEU A 110 5.37 11.45 -11.31
N ARG A 111 6.64 11.43 -11.71
CA ARG A 111 7.09 11.03 -13.02
C ARG A 111 7.57 9.58 -13.01
N HIS A 112 6.99 8.78 -13.89
CA HIS A 112 7.42 7.42 -14.16
C HIS A 112 8.65 7.40 -15.10
N VAL A 113 9.42 6.30 -15.09
CA VAL A 113 10.63 6.14 -15.91
C VAL A 113 10.38 6.31 -17.42
N THR A 114 9.16 6.02 -17.88
CA THR A 114 8.73 6.20 -19.28
C THR A 114 8.44 7.66 -19.65
N ASN A 115 8.83 8.61 -18.80
CA ASN A 115 8.61 10.04 -18.95
C ASN A 115 7.12 10.43 -19.01
N ARG A 116 6.29 9.68 -18.28
CA ARG A 116 4.86 9.91 -18.10
C ARG A 116 4.57 10.24 -16.64
N PHE A 117 3.43 10.86 -16.37
CA PHE A 117 3.09 11.39 -15.05
C PHE A 117 1.83 10.75 -14.51
N LEU A 118 1.80 10.54 -13.19
CA LEU A 118 0.59 10.15 -12.49
C LEU A 118 -0.46 11.26 -12.61
N ARG A 119 -1.63 10.91 -13.15
CA ARG A 119 -2.66 11.85 -13.54
C ARG A 119 -4.03 11.41 -13.04
N ALA A 120 -4.77 12.36 -12.47
CA ALA A 120 -6.20 12.20 -12.23
C ALA A 120 -6.99 12.22 -13.55
N THR A 121 -7.85 11.21 -13.78
CA THR A 121 -8.66 11.13 -15.01
C THR A 121 -9.89 12.05 -14.90
N SER A 122 -10.28 12.64 -16.04
CA SER A 122 -11.43 13.54 -16.11
C SER A 122 -12.77 12.77 -16.13
N ARG A 123 -13.87 13.51 -15.90
CA ARG A 123 -15.25 12.98 -15.85
C ARG A 123 -15.75 12.30 -17.14
N TYR A 124 -15.02 12.38 -18.26
CA TYR A 124 -15.51 11.90 -19.56
C TYR A 124 -15.33 10.39 -19.78
N PHE A 125 -14.76 9.66 -18.82
CA PHE A 125 -14.59 8.22 -18.90
C PHE A 125 -15.64 7.48 -18.05
N ARG A 126 -16.22 6.39 -18.58
CA ARG A 126 -17.27 5.59 -17.91
C ARG A 126 -16.87 5.08 -16.52
N TRP A 127 -15.57 5.05 -16.24
CA TRP A 127 -14.95 4.74 -14.95
C TRP A 127 -14.57 6.04 -14.24
N HIS A 128 -15.56 6.68 -13.63
CA HIS A 128 -15.37 7.91 -12.86
C HIS A 128 -14.33 7.65 -11.76
N ASN A 129 -13.37 8.58 -11.57
CA ASN A 129 -12.33 8.54 -10.53
C ASN A 129 -11.12 7.61 -10.80
N LEU A 130 -10.83 7.19 -12.03
CA LEU A 130 -9.59 6.47 -12.31
C LEU A 130 -8.33 7.36 -12.26
N VAL A 131 -7.20 6.72 -11.97
CA VAL A 131 -5.87 7.34 -12.06
C VAL A 131 -5.08 6.70 -13.20
N SER A 132 -4.54 7.55 -14.08
CA SER A 132 -3.84 7.16 -15.30
C SER A 132 -2.41 7.69 -15.32
N ILE A 133 -1.61 7.20 -16.27
CA ILE A 133 -0.20 7.55 -16.45
C ILE A 133 -0.03 8.09 -17.87
N ASP A 134 0.07 9.41 -17.95
CA ASP A 134 -0.08 10.14 -19.21
C ASP A 134 1.16 10.97 -19.53
N ALA A 135 1.43 11.21 -20.81
CA ALA A 135 2.54 12.06 -21.21
C ALA A 135 2.21 13.53 -20.95
N ASP A 136 3.23 14.36 -20.67
CA ASP A 136 3.09 15.78 -20.35
C ASP A 136 2.85 16.64 -21.59
N HIS A 137 1.87 16.28 -22.42
CA HIS A 137 1.62 17.01 -23.66
C HIS A 137 0.92 18.35 -23.41
N ARG A 138 0.56 18.71 -22.18
CA ARG A 138 -0.28 19.89 -21.88
C ARG A 138 -0.08 20.58 -20.52
N LEU A 139 0.95 20.27 -19.71
CA LEU A 139 1.09 20.85 -18.36
C LEU A 139 -0.22 20.76 -17.55
N SER A 140 -0.89 19.61 -17.64
CA SER A 140 -2.23 19.48 -17.05
C SER A 140 -2.15 19.56 -15.54
N THR A 141 -2.89 20.49 -14.93
CA THR A 141 -3.04 20.60 -13.48
C THR A 141 -3.59 19.33 -12.82
N MET A 142 -4.20 18.43 -13.60
CA MET A 142 -4.61 17.09 -13.16
C MET A 142 -3.43 16.16 -12.76
N MET A 143 -2.19 16.54 -13.06
CA MET A 143 -0.97 15.83 -12.67
C MET A 143 -0.36 16.38 -11.38
N TYR A 144 -0.91 17.46 -10.82
CA TYR A 144 -0.44 18.06 -9.58
C TYR A 144 -1.08 17.37 -8.38
N TRP A 145 -0.22 16.97 -7.45
CA TRP A 145 -0.59 16.30 -6.22
C TRP A 145 -0.01 17.07 -5.05
N GLU A 146 -0.88 17.57 -4.18
CA GLU A 146 -0.50 18.10 -2.89
C GLU A 146 -0.16 16.93 -1.95
N VAL A 147 1.01 16.99 -1.34
CA VAL A 147 1.52 15.97 -0.42
C VAL A 147 1.17 16.39 1.00
N GLN A 148 0.28 15.63 1.63
CA GLN A 148 -0.12 15.86 3.02
C GLN A 148 0.51 14.79 3.89
N SER A 149 1.25 15.18 4.92
CA SER A 149 1.83 14.25 5.89
C SER A 149 0.73 13.65 6.78
N ILE A 150 0.83 12.36 7.06
CA ILE A 150 -0.01 11.68 8.04
C ILE A 150 0.83 11.48 9.31
N PRO A 151 0.41 12.03 10.46
CA PRO A 151 1.12 11.80 11.70
C PRO A 151 1.04 10.32 12.10
N LEU A 152 2.00 9.92 12.93
CA LEU A 152 2.11 8.55 13.38
C LEU A 152 1.64 8.46 14.82
N ARG A 153 0.92 7.39 15.13
CA ARG A 153 0.57 7.01 16.49
C ARG A 153 1.28 5.72 16.89
N SER A 154 1.67 5.64 18.15
CA SER A 154 2.21 4.43 18.76
C SER A 154 1.11 3.48 19.23
N GLU A 155 -0.09 3.99 19.49
CA GLU A 155 -1.21 3.18 19.93
C GLU A 155 -1.72 2.30 18.78
N ARG A 156 -1.87 1.00 19.07
CA ARG A 156 -2.39 0.04 18.12
C ARG A 156 -3.87 0.33 17.83
N PRO A 157 -4.27 0.46 16.56
CA PRO A 157 -5.68 0.59 16.19
C PRO A 157 -6.48 -0.65 16.60
N ILE A 158 -7.75 -0.44 16.94
CA ILE A 158 -8.71 -1.53 17.09
C ILE A 158 -8.93 -2.16 15.71
N LEU A 159 -8.80 -3.48 15.62
CA LEU A 159 -9.04 -4.20 14.37
C LEU A 159 -10.52 -4.15 13.99
N PRO A 160 -10.84 -4.08 12.68
CA PRO A 160 -12.22 -4.14 12.23
C PRO A 160 -12.87 -5.46 12.66
N TYR A 161 -14.11 -5.36 13.15
CA TYR A 161 -14.91 -6.54 13.45
C TYR A 161 -15.22 -7.30 12.15
N PRO A 162 -15.30 -8.64 12.19
CA PRO A 162 -15.72 -9.43 11.04
C PRO A 162 -17.09 -8.97 10.53
N SER A 163 -17.23 -8.81 9.21
CA SER A 163 -18.51 -8.52 8.56
C SER A 163 -19.55 -9.61 8.83
N GLU A 164 -20.80 -9.23 9.10
CA GLU A 164 -21.94 -10.16 9.19
C GLU A 164 -22.15 -10.95 7.88
N PHE A 165 -21.83 -10.32 6.75
CA PHE A 165 -21.88 -10.92 5.41
C PHE A 165 -20.45 -11.00 4.84
N PRO A 166 -19.67 -12.03 5.20
CA PRO A 166 -18.29 -12.13 4.76
C PRO A 166 -18.24 -12.45 3.27
N VAL A 167 -17.53 -11.63 2.50
CA VAL A 167 -17.11 -12.01 1.16
C VAL A 167 -16.04 -13.09 1.30
N VAL A 168 -16.40 -14.32 0.94
CA VAL A 168 -15.49 -15.46 1.02
C VAL A 168 -14.55 -15.40 -0.18
N GLY A 169 -13.25 -15.38 0.11
CA GLY A 169 -12.19 -15.58 -0.87
C GLY A 169 -11.20 -16.57 -0.31
N LEU A 170 -10.64 -17.42 -1.16
CA LEU A 170 -9.67 -18.42 -0.75
C LEU A 170 -8.27 -17.90 -1.09
N ARG A 171 -7.34 -17.90 -0.12
CA ARG A 171 -5.96 -17.47 -0.40
C ARG A 171 -4.95 -18.31 0.35
N THR A 172 -3.78 -18.44 -0.24
CA THR A 172 -2.62 -19.05 0.42
C THR A 172 -1.91 -17.99 1.26
N VAL A 173 -1.82 -18.26 2.56
CA VAL A 173 -1.09 -17.44 3.52
C VAL A 173 0.19 -18.16 3.89
N SER A 174 1.32 -17.53 3.59
CA SER A 174 2.63 -17.94 4.08
C SER A 174 2.98 -17.10 5.28
N TYR A 175 3.45 -17.72 6.36
CA TYR A 175 3.78 -17.02 7.60
C TYR A 175 5.05 -17.53 8.26
N VAL A 176 5.67 -16.65 9.02
CA VAL A 176 6.86 -16.93 9.84
C VAL A 176 6.75 -16.16 11.15
N GLN A 177 7.31 -16.71 12.22
CA GLN A 177 7.40 -16.04 13.51
C GLN A 177 8.79 -15.43 13.66
N ALA A 178 8.87 -14.21 14.17
CA ALA A 178 10.14 -13.59 14.56
C ALA A 178 9.96 -12.70 15.78
N GLU A 179 11.06 -12.36 16.44
CA GLU A 179 11.09 -11.36 17.50
C GLU A 179 11.59 -9.99 17.00
N ASN A 180 12.33 -9.99 15.89
CA ASN A 180 12.87 -8.80 15.24
C ASN A 180 12.50 -8.77 13.75
N LEU A 181 12.57 -7.59 13.13
CA LEU A 181 12.34 -7.43 11.69
C LEU A 181 13.60 -7.66 10.84
N GLU A 182 14.77 -7.70 11.48
CA GLU A 182 16.08 -7.74 10.82
C GLU A 182 16.63 -9.17 10.65
N ASP A 183 16.20 -10.12 11.49
CA ASP A 183 16.64 -11.52 11.49
C ASP A 183 15.44 -12.46 11.38
N ILE A 184 14.81 -12.43 10.22
CA ILE A 184 13.66 -13.29 9.91
C ILE A 184 14.16 -14.56 9.22
N ASN A 185 14.00 -15.71 9.88
CA ASN A 185 14.29 -17.01 9.28
C ASN A 185 13.22 -17.40 8.25
N LEU A 186 13.40 -16.97 7.00
CA LEU A 186 12.48 -17.27 5.90
C LEU A 186 12.42 -18.78 5.55
N GLU A 187 13.39 -19.59 5.96
CA GLU A 187 13.34 -21.04 5.73
C GLU A 187 12.34 -21.74 6.66
N ALA A 188 12.03 -21.14 7.81
CA ALA A 188 10.99 -21.60 8.73
C ALA A 188 9.56 -21.19 8.28
N MET A 189 9.41 -20.68 7.06
CA MET A 189 8.13 -20.21 6.57
C MET A 189 7.16 -21.39 6.37
N ARG A 190 5.99 -21.27 6.97
CA ARG A 190 4.89 -22.23 6.87
C ARG A 190 3.78 -21.65 6.02
N CYS A 191 2.97 -22.48 5.39
CA CYS A 191 1.81 -22.02 4.64
C CYS A 191 0.53 -22.73 5.08
N PHE A 192 -0.60 -22.05 4.90
CA PHE A 192 -1.92 -22.64 5.00
C PHE A 192 -2.89 -21.90 4.09
N VAL A 193 -4.04 -22.52 3.85
CA VAL A 193 -5.13 -21.91 3.10
C VAL A 193 -6.05 -21.20 4.09
N PHE A 194 -6.26 -19.90 3.87
CA PHE A 194 -7.18 -19.08 4.65
C PHE A 194 -8.42 -18.76 3.82
N SER A 195 -9.58 -18.94 4.44
CA SER A 195 -10.88 -18.59 3.87
C SER A 195 -11.38 -17.33 4.54
N GLY A 196 -11.57 -16.27 3.75
CA GLY A 196 -12.09 -14.99 4.22
C GLY A 196 -11.13 -13.82 4.02
N ARG A 197 -11.49 -12.70 4.66
CA ARG A 197 -10.81 -11.42 4.52
C ARG A 197 -10.55 -10.72 5.84
N SER A 198 -11.20 -11.15 6.91
CA SER A 198 -11.12 -10.44 8.18
C SER A 198 -9.73 -10.59 8.79
N VAL A 199 -9.07 -9.46 9.06
CA VAL A 199 -7.79 -9.47 9.79
C VAL A 199 -7.98 -10.01 11.21
N PHE A 200 -9.15 -9.79 11.81
CA PHE A 200 -9.51 -10.34 13.10
C PHE A 200 -9.55 -11.88 13.06
N GLN A 201 -10.26 -12.47 12.09
CA GLN A 201 -10.30 -13.93 11.92
C GLN A 201 -8.93 -14.50 11.60
N LEU A 202 -8.15 -13.82 10.74
CA LEU A 202 -6.79 -14.24 10.41
C LEU A 202 -5.88 -14.26 11.64
N ARG A 203 -5.98 -13.26 12.49
CA ARG A 203 -5.23 -13.19 13.75
C ARG A 203 -5.63 -14.30 14.71
N TYR A 204 -6.92 -14.58 14.83
CA TYR A 204 -7.42 -15.70 15.63
C TYR A 204 -6.89 -17.05 15.12
N GLU A 205 -6.99 -17.30 13.82
CA GLU A 205 -6.47 -18.52 13.18
C GLU A 205 -4.96 -18.67 13.38
N MET A 206 -4.19 -17.58 13.28
CA MET A 206 -2.75 -17.59 13.55
C MET A 206 -2.44 -17.95 15.00
N ALA A 207 -3.15 -17.34 15.96
CA ALA A 207 -2.97 -17.63 17.39
C ALA A 207 -3.27 -19.11 17.69
N PHE A 208 -4.37 -19.65 17.14
CA PHE A 208 -4.73 -21.05 17.23
C PHE A 208 -3.64 -21.97 16.67
N ARG A 209 -3.12 -21.67 15.47
CA ARG A 209 -2.05 -22.46 14.84
C ARG A 209 -0.73 -22.42 15.59
N LEU A 210 -0.44 -21.31 16.26
CA LEU A 210 0.75 -21.12 17.09
C LEU A 210 0.56 -21.61 18.52
N GLN A 211 -0.63 -22.12 18.88
CA GLN A 211 -0.98 -22.55 20.24
C GLN A 211 -0.84 -21.40 21.27
N ILE A 212 -1.15 -20.18 20.85
CA ILE A 212 -1.17 -18.98 21.69
C ILE A 212 -2.61 -18.74 22.13
N TYR A 213 -2.85 -18.75 23.45
CA TYR A 213 -4.19 -18.63 24.02
C TYR A 213 -4.83 -17.25 23.75
N ASP A 214 -4.05 -16.19 23.94
CA ASP A 214 -4.50 -14.82 23.70
C ASP A 214 -4.07 -14.34 22.31
N TYR A 215 -5.02 -14.24 21.39
CA TYR A 215 -4.77 -13.71 20.04
C TYR A 215 -4.32 -12.24 20.05
N LEU A 216 -4.58 -11.49 21.13
CA LEU A 216 -4.07 -10.12 21.30
C LEU A 216 -2.57 -10.08 21.59
N ALA A 217 -2.00 -11.21 22.04
CA ALA A 217 -0.58 -11.36 22.31
C ALA A 217 0.29 -11.47 21.04
N ILE A 218 -0.30 -11.49 19.84
CA ILE A 218 0.44 -11.45 18.57
C ILE A 218 0.10 -10.21 17.74
N THR A 219 1.07 -9.69 16.99
CA THR A 219 0.88 -8.66 15.96
C THR A 219 1.16 -9.27 14.61
N LEU A 220 0.28 -9.01 13.65
CA LEU A 220 0.50 -9.44 12.27
C LEU A 220 1.10 -8.29 11.47
N CYS A 221 2.16 -8.57 10.73
CA CYS A 221 2.70 -7.68 9.72
C CYS A 221 2.58 -8.34 8.35
N VAL A 222 2.32 -7.55 7.30
CA VAL A 222 2.22 -8.01 5.92
C VAL A 222 3.36 -7.42 5.08
N ARG A 223 3.80 -8.18 4.09
CA ARG A 223 4.74 -7.72 3.06
C ARG A 223 4.25 -8.11 1.67
N ALA A 224 4.24 -7.17 0.74
CA ALA A 224 3.91 -7.42 -0.65
C ALA A 224 5.18 -7.54 -1.52
N GLY A 225 5.56 -8.77 -1.86
CA GLY A 225 6.76 -9.08 -2.63
C GLY A 225 8.02 -9.25 -1.77
N MET A 226 9.12 -9.72 -2.36
CA MET A 226 10.35 -10.06 -1.64
C MET A 226 11.13 -8.85 -1.12
N LEU A 227 11.07 -7.73 -1.84
CA LEU A 227 11.73 -6.46 -1.50
C LEU A 227 10.76 -5.46 -0.86
N GLY A 228 9.50 -5.87 -0.65
CA GLY A 228 8.52 -5.08 0.07
C GLY A 228 8.95 -4.78 1.51
N ARG A 229 8.42 -3.71 2.09
CA ARG A 229 8.63 -3.42 3.52
C ARG A 229 7.52 -4.06 4.33
N TRP A 230 7.86 -4.54 5.52
CA TRP A 230 6.86 -5.03 6.47
C TRP A 230 6.06 -3.85 7.02
N ILE A 231 4.73 -3.99 7.03
CA ILE A 231 3.84 -3.04 7.70
C ILE A 231 2.89 -3.79 8.63
N PRO A 232 2.42 -3.16 9.72
CA PRO A 232 1.39 -3.74 10.54
C PRO A 232 0.10 -3.95 9.72
N LEU A 233 -0.48 -5.14 9.81
CA LEU A 233 -1.76 -5.45 9.17
C LEU A 233 -2.89 -5.05 10.12
N ILE A 234 -3.50 -3.90 9.84
CA ILE A 234 -4.56 -3.28 10.67
C ILE A 234 -5.92 -3.17 9.98
N THR A 235 -6.02 -3.66 8.74
CA THR A 235 -7.24 -3.68 7.93
C THR A 235 -7.49 -5.05 7.35
N ASP A 236 -8.73 -5.29 6.96
CA ASP A 236 -9.12 -6.49 6.22
C ASP A 236 -8.35 -6.64 4.91
N LEU A 237 -8.20 -7.90 4.50
CA LEU A 237 -7.47 -8.29 3.31
C LEU A 237 -8.19 -7.83 2.03
N PRO A 238 -7.44 -7.52 0.96
CA PRO A 238 -8.04 -7.10 -0.31
C PRO A 238 -8.94 -8.19 -0.93
N ARG A 239 -9.87 -7.78 -1.80
CA ARG A 239 -10.81 -8.62 -2.59
C ARG A 239 -10.10 -9.36 -3.72
N ASN A 240 -8.97 -10.00 -3.40
CA ASN A 240 -8.25 -10.87 -4.30
C ASN A 240 -7.82 -12.14 -3.56
N GLU A 241 -7.45 -13.14 -4.35
CA GLU A 241 -6.98 -14.45 -3.89
C GLU A 241 -5.44 -14.55 -3.96
N GLY A 242 -4.77 -13.40 -4.02
CA GLY A 242 -3.32 -13.34 -4.14
C GLY A 242 -2.61 -13.91 -2.92
N PHE A 243 -1.39 -14.41 -3.14
CA PHE A 243 -0.50 -14.87 -2.07
C PHE A 243 -0.26 -13.77 -1.04
N LEU A 244 -0.36 -14.15 0.23
CA LEU A 244 -0.16 -13.24 1.35
C LEU A 244 1.03 -13.73 2.18
N THR A 245 1.99 -12.84 2.43
CA THR A 245 3.15 -13.11 3.29
C THR A 245 2.99 -12.36 4.60
N ILE A 246 2.92 -13.11 5.71
CA ILE A 246 2.71 -12.59 7.06
C ILE A 246 3.93 -12.85 7.95
N LEU A 247 4.29 -11.85 8.73
CA LEU A 247 5.18 -12.00 9.86
C LEU A 247 4.36 -11.91 11.14
N VAL A 248 4.53 -12.89 12.03
CA VAL A 248 3.88 -12.91 13.33
C VAL A 248 4.90 -12.50 14.38
N LEU A 249 4.64 -11.38 15.04
CA LEU A 249 5.46 -10.86 16.13
C LEU A 249 4.72 -11.04 17.45
N PRO A 250 5.37 -11.50 18.54
CA PRO A 250 4.81 -11.35 19.87
C PRO A 250 4.54 -9.86 20.16
N SER A 251 3.37 -9.51 20.67
CA SER A 251 2.98 -8.11 20.95
C SER A 251 3.90 -7.40 21.94
N ALA A 252 4.56 -8.17 22.83
CA ALA A 252 5.54 -7.66 23.79
C ALA A 252 6.97 -7.62 23.24
N SER A 253 7.20 -8.07 21.99
CA SER A 253 8.53 -8.04 21.37
C SER A 253 8.97 -6.61 21.08
N PRO A 254 10.29 -6.31 21.10
CA PRO A 254 10.80 -4.99 20.75
C PRO A 254 10.36 -4.52 19.37
N ALA A 255 10.29 -5.44 18.38
CA ALA A 255 9.83 -5.11 17.05
C ALA A 255 8.35 -4.69 17.03
N ALA A 256 7.48 -5.38 17.78
CA ALA A 256 6.07 -5.03 17.85
C ALA A 256 5.84 -3.68 18.54
N LEU A 257 6.62 -3.36 19.59
CA LEU A 257 6.55 -2.09 20.31
C LEU A 257 7.10 -0.91 19.50
N ALA A 258 8.02 -1.17 18.57
CA ALA A 258 8.56 -0.17 17.65
C ALA A 258 7.65 0.13 16.45
N LEU A 259 6.56 -0.63 16.25
CA LEU A 259 5.63 -0.38 15.14
C LEU A 259 4.93 0.96 15.31
N GLN A 260 4.82 1.67 14.21
CA GLN A 260 4.09 2.93 14.11
C GLN A 260 2.91 2.74 13.17
N TYR A 261 1.80 3.36 13.51
CA TYR A 261 0.56 3.28 12.74
C TYR A 261 0.22 4.66 12.19
N PRO A 262 -0.26 4.77 10.94
CA PRO A 262 -0.76 6.04 10.44
C PRO A 262 -2.00 6.46 11.22
N ASP A 263 -1.99 7.69 11.71
CA ASP A 263 -3.16 8.34 12.31
C ASP A 263 -3.93 9.07 11.22
N VAL A 264 -4.89 8.37 10.64
CA VAL A 264 -5.69 8.88 9.52
C VAL A 264 -6.76 9.87 9.95
N ASP A 265 -7.08 9.92 11.24
CA ASP A 265 -8.13 10.78 11.77
C ASP A 265 -7.56 12.14 12.23
N ALA A 266 -6.25 12.22 12.42
CA ALA A 266 -5.56 13.47 12.71
C ALA A 266 -5.85 14.56 11.67
N LEU A 267 -6.06 15.79 12.15
CA LEU A 267 -6.37 16.98 11.34
C LEU A 267 -5.12 17.57 10.70
#